data_AF-A0A2E3FNG6-F1
#
_entry.id   AF-A0A2E3FNG6-F1
#
_cell.length_a   1.000
_cell.length_b   1.000
_cell.length_c   1.000
_cell.angle_alpha   90.00
_cell.angle_beta   90.00
_cell.angle_gamma   90.00
#
_symmetry.space_group_name_H-M   'P 1'
#
loop_
_entity.id
_entity.type
_entity.pdbx_description
1 polymer ?
#
loop_
_entity_poly.entity_id
_entity_poly.type
_entity_poly.pdbx_seq_one_letter_code
_entity_poly.pdbx_strand_id
1 'polypeptide(L)'
;MGRLFLSGVGEGFSVVVSTIISGADIPELVLESVMQIFPDFQSKLPEKATFPSSSNEIIACDRVPLDTFLLKLHNQRILDTALDCMSLNLDTSGTVFHISRQAALAGKVAFAIDDKEPLGGVITIEIGGEGLEDWLEAATWHEGRDYIPRKVRDDLSMDASGEPTAWH
;
A
#
# COMPACT_ATOMS: atom_id res chain seq x y z
N MET A 1 -13.85 20.98 11.95
CA MET A 1 -13.84 20.92 10.47
C MET A 1 -13.18 19.59 10.13
N GLY A 2 -13.94 18.61 9.66
CA GLY A 2 -13.39 17.26 9.42
C GLY A 2 -12.33 17.33 8.33
N ARG A 3 -11.18 16.70 8.56
CA ARG A 3 -10.13 16.56 7.55
C ARG A 3 -10.76 15.89 6.33
N LEU A 4 -10.68 16.51 5.16
CA LEU A 4 -11.02 15.83 3.91
C LEU A 4 -10.01 14.69 3.79
N PHE A 5 -10.48 13.44 3.89
CA PHE A 5 -9.61 12.31 3.64
C PHE A 5 -9.51 12.13 2.13
N LEU A 6 -8.28 12.25 1.62
CA LEU A 6 -7.96 11.88 0.25
C LEU A 6 -8.33 10.41 0.01
N SER A 7 -8.63 10.07 -1.23
CA SER A 7 -9.12 8.73 -1.58
C SER A 7 -8.35 8.09 -2.74
N GLY A 8 -7.50 8.86 -3.42
CA GLY A 8 -6.83 8.51 -4.66
C GLY A 8 -7.81 8.63 -5.82
N VAL A 9 -8.87 7.81 -5.79
CA VAL A 9 -9.89 7.76 -6.85
C VAL A 9 -10.63 9.09 -7.02
N GLY A 10 -10.97 9.76 -5.92
CA GLY A 10 -11.64 11.07 -5.93
C GLY A 10 -10.79 12.19 -6.52
N GLU A 11 -9.47 12.03 -6.51
CA GLU A 11 -8.50 12.97 -7.09
C GLU A 11 -8.10 12.60 -8.53
N GLY A 12 -8.68 11.54 -9.10
CA GLY A 12 -8.45 11.11 -10.48
C GLY A 12 -7.36 10.06 -10.67
N PHE A 13 -6.80 9.51 -9.60
CA PHE A 13 -5.82 8.42 -9.69
C PHE A 13 -6.49 7.08 -9.99
N SER A 14 -5.82 6.26 -10.79
CA SER A 14 -6.14 4.85 -10.95
C SER A 14 -5.59 4.08 -9.77
N VAL A 15 -6.45 3.42 -9.00
CA VAL A 15 -6.04 2.57 -7.88
C VAL A 15 -6.47 1.14 -8.17
N VAL A 16 -5.52 0.22 -8.20
CA VAL A 16 -5.76 -1.22 -8.33
C VAL A 16 -5.23 -1.91 -7.09
N VAL A 17 -6.05 -2.74 -6.47
CA VAL A 17 -5.65 -3.60 -5.36
C VAL A 17 -5.72 -5.04 -5.84
N SER A 18 -4.73 -5.85 -5.51
CA SER A 18 -4.72 -7.27 -5.86
C SER A 18 -4.02 -8.13 -4.81
N THR A 19 -4.31 -9.43 -4.80
CA THR A 19 -3.58 -10.42 -3.99
C THR A 19 -3.66 -11.80 -4.64
N ILE A 20 -2.71 -12.66 -4.29
CA ILE A 20 -2.63 -14.04 -4.77
C ILE A 20 -3.25 -14.96 -3.71
N ILE A 21 -4.16 -15.83 -4.15
CA ILE A 21 -4.68 -16.97 -3.40
C ILE A 21 -3.91 -18.20 -3.87
N SER A 22 -3.04 -18.70 -3.00
CA SER A 22 -2.31 -19.95 -3.24
C SER A 22 -3.15 -21.17 -2.86
N GLY A 23 -2.76 -22.36 -3.33
CA GLY A 23 -3.42 -23.62 -3.00
C GLY A 23 -3.43 -23.98 -1.51
N ALA A 24 -2.57 -23.34 -0.70
CA ALA A 24 -2.51 -23.51 0.75
C ALA A 24 -3.39 -22.50 1.51
N ASP A 25 -3.96 -21.50 0.82
CA ASP A 25 -4.77 -20.46 1.45
C ASP A 25 -6.23 -20.89 1.63
N ILE A 26 -6.91 -20.21 2.55
CA ILE A 26 -8.37 -20.25 2.67
C ILE A 26 -8.91 -18.98 2.00
N PRO A 27 -9.56 -19.09 0.82
CA PRO A 27 -9.98 -17.91 0.04
C PRO A 27 -10.78 -16.88 0.83
N GLU A 28 -11.65 -17.34 1.74
CA GLU A 28 -12.48 -16.48 2.57
C GLU A 28 -11.65 -15.61 3.52
N LEU A 29 -10.59 -16.17 4.14
CA LEU A 29 -9.70 -15.42 5.02
C LEU A 29 -8.82 -14.43 4.24
N VAL A 30 -8.46 -14.79 3.01
CA VAL A 30 -7.74 -13.88 2.11
C VAL A 30 -8.61 -12.68 1.77
N LEU A 31 -9.85 -12.89 1.34
CA LEU A 31 -10.77 -11.80 1.07
C LEU A 31 -11.04 -10.95 2.31
N GLU A 32 -11.28 -11.59 3.47
CA GLU A 32 -11.47 -10.88 4.74
C GLU A 32 -10.29 -9.95 5.04
N SER A 33 -9.05 -10.44 4.89
CA SER A 33 -7.87 -9.63 5.13
C SER A 33 -7.78 -8.40 4.22
N VAL A 34 -8.16 -8.52 2.95
CA VAL A 34 -8.20 -7.38 2.01
C VAL A 34 -9.29 -6.40 2.43
N MET A 35 -10.49 -6.89 2.73
CA MET A 35 -11.64 -6.07 3.12
C MET A 35 -11.46 -5.33 4.45
N GLN A 36 -10.63 -5.88 5.36
CA GLN A 36 -10.27 -5.19 6.61
C GLN A 36 -9.53 -3.87 6.36
N ILE A 37 -8.85 -3.73 5.22
CA ILE A 37 -8.08 -2.54 4.83
C ILE A 37 -8.78 -1.74 3.73
N PHE A 38 -9.42 -2.43 2.79
CA PHE A 38 -10.11 -1.88 1.62
C PHE A 38 -11.56 -2.40 1.59
N PRO A 39 -12.49 -1.77 2.33
CA PRO A 39 -13.86 -2.28 2.49
C PRO A 39 -14.65 -2.40 1.18
N ASP A 40 -14.33 -1.56 0.20
CA ASP A 40 -14.97 -1.53 -1.12
C ASP A 40 -14.36 -2.52 -2.12
N PHE A 41 -13.38 -3.32 -1.69
CA PHE A 41 -12.77 -4.35 -2.54
C PHE A 41 -13.81 -5.41 -2.94
N GLN A 42 -14.00 -5.59 -4.23
CA GLN A 42 -14.93 -6.58 -4.78
C GLN A 42 -14.21 -7.48 -5.78
N SER A 43 -14.20 -8.77 -5.49
CA SER A 43 -13.68 -9.78 -6.42
C SER A 43 -14.42 -11.10 -6.25
N LYS A 44 -14.43 -11.91 -7.32
CA LYS A 44 -14.98 -13.26 -7.25
C LYS A 44 -13.97 -14.16 -6.55
N LEU A 45 -14.41 -14.86 -5.52
CA LEU A 45 -13.58 -15.85 -4.86
C LEU A 45 -13.44 -17.10 -5.72
N PRO A 46 -12.21 -17.65 -5.85
CA PRO A 46 -12.02 -18.98 -6.41
C PRO A 46 -12.57 -20.05 -5.47
N GLU A 47 -12.83 -21.24 -6.01
CA GLU A 47 -13.17 -22.39 -5.19
C GLU A 47 -11.98 -22.80 -4.31
N LYS A 48 -12.28 -23.30 -3.11
CA LYS A 48 -11.24 -23.80 -2.22
C LYS A 48 -10.53 -24.98 -2.85
N ALA A 49 -9.23 -24.85 -3.06
CA ALA A 49 -8.43 -25.91 -3.63
C ALA A 49 -8.38 -27.14 -2.70
N THR A 50 -8.38 -28.34 -3.28
CA THR A 50 -8.20 -29.59 -2.54
C THR A 50 -6.75 -30.04 -2.63
N PHE A 51 -6.16 -30.42 -1.51
CA PHE A 51 -4.76 -30.86 -1.48
C PHE A 51 -4.58 -32.19 -2.25
N PRO A 52 -3.50 -32.35 -3.04
CA PRO A 52 -2.48 -31.35 -3.38
C PRO A 52 -2.91 -30.46 -4.55
N SER A 53 -2.72 -29.14 -4.40
CA SER A 53 -2.96 -28.16 -5.47
C SER A 53 -1.76 -27.22 -5.61
N SER A 54 -1.44 -26.84 -6.85
CA SER A 54 -0.45 -25.81 -7.19
C SER A 54 -1.11 -24.58 -7.82
N SER A 55 -2.39 -24.36 -7.51
CA SER A 55 -3.17 -23.25 -8.03
C SER A 55 -2.75 -21.94 -7.36
N ASN A 56 -2.37 -20.96 -8.17
CA ASN A 56 -2.21 -19.57 -7.75
C ASN A 56 -3.21 -18.75 -8.55
N GLU A 57 -4.23 -18.23 -7.88
CA GLU A 57 -5.26 -17.39 -8.49
C GLU A 57 -5.12 -15.96 -8.01
N ILE A 58 -5.24 -15.00 -8.93
CA ILE A 58 -5.15 -13.58 -8.61
C ILE A 58 -6.57 -13.04 -8.48
N ILE A 59 -6.87 -12.42 -7.34
CA ILE A 59 -8.05 -11.59 -7.18
C ILE A 59 -7.62 -10.12 -7.22
N ALA A 60 -8.35 -9.30 -7.99
CA ALA A 60 -8.06 -7.89 -8.14
C ALA A 60 -9.37 -7.08 -8.20
N CYS A 61 -9.26 -5.80 -7.86
CA CYS A 61 -10.33 -4.81 -7.94
C CYS A 61 -9.74 -3.47 -8.38
N ASP A 62 -10.41 -2.80 -9.31
CA ASP A 62 -10.04 -1.47 -9.81
C ASP A 62 -10.85 -0.37 -9.11
N ARG A 63 -10.32 0.85 -9.14
CA ARG A 63 -10.93 2.06 -8.55
C ARG A 63 -11.26 1.89 -7.06
N VAL A 64 -10.35 1.25 -6.31
CA VAL A 64 -10.50 1.05 -4.87
C VAL A 64 -10.15 2.34 -4.10
N PRO A 65 -11.07 2.92 -3.31
CA PRO A 65 -10.76 4.08 -2.48
C PRO A 65 -9.72 3.76 -1.39
N LEU A 66 -8.81 4.71 -1.13
CA LEU A 66 -7.73 4.57 -0.15
C LEU A 66 -8.01 5.27 1.20
N ASP A 67 -9.18 5.84 1.40
CA ASP A 67 -9.55 6.62 2.59
C ASP A 67 -9.41 5.82 3.90
N THR A 68 -9.92 4.58 3.92
CA THR A 68 -9.85 3.68 5.08
C THR A 68 -8.40 3.24 5.35
N PHE A 69 -7.64 2.99 4.29
CA PHE A 69 -6.22 2.66 4.37
C PHE A 69 -5.42 3.83 4.97
N LEU A 70 -5.60 5.06 4.45
CA LEU A 70 -4.94 6.26 4.96
C LEU A 70 -5.32 6.56 6.41
N LEU A 71 -6.60 6.39 6.77
CA LEU A 71 -7.06 6.52 8.16
C LEU A 71 -6.33 5.53 9.09
N LYS A 72 -6.11 4.28 8.65
CA LYS A 72 -5.36 3.30 9.44
C LYS A 72 -3.88 3.68 9.57
N LEU A 73 -3.23 4.15 8.52
CA LEU A 73 -1.84 4.63 8.59
C LEU A 73 -1.70 5.76 9.63
N HIS A 74 -2.63 6.71 9.60
CA HIS A 74 -2.69 7.81 10.55
C HIS A 74 -2.89 7.30 11.99
N ASN A 75 -3.87 6.44 12.22
CA ASN A 75 -4.17 5.90 13.54
C ASN A 75 -3.03 5.04 14.11
N GLN A 76 -2.25 4.39 13.24
CA GLN A 76 -1.07 3.63 13.62
C GLN A 76 0.19 4.49 13.76
N ARG A 77 0.14 5.78 13.39
CA ARG A 77 1.26 6.73 13.41
C ARG A 77 2.48 6.26 12.59
N ILE A 78 2.21 5.68 11.41
CA ILE A 78 3.24 5.18 10.49
C ILE A 78 3.27 5.94 9.16
N LEU A 79 2.88 7.22 9.16
CA LEU A 79 2.76 8.01 7.94
C LEU A 79 4.12 8.34 7.28
N ASP A 80 5.19 8.47 8.07
CA ASP A 80 6.56 8.60 7.53
C ASP A 80 6.98 7.33 6.80
N THR A 81 6.87 6.17 7.45
CA THR A 81 7.14 4.87 6.81
C THR A 81 6.25 4.64 5.60
N ALA A 82 5.00 5.11 5.63
CA ALA A 82 4.12 5.03 4.48
C ALA A 82 4.62 5.87 3.30
N LEU A 83 5.08 7.11 3.54
CA LEU A 83 5.68 7.93 2.49
C LEU A 83 6.89 7.22 1.87
N ASP A 84 7.78 6.69 2.72
CA ASP A 84 8.99 6.02 2.26
C ASP A 84 8.65 4.79 1.39
N CYS A 85 7.80 3.89 1.90
CA CYS A 85 7.43 2.67 1.19
C CYS A 85 6.58 2.92 -0.06
N MET A 86 5.62 3.86 -0.01
CA MET A 86 4.74 4.15 -1.15
C MET A 86 5.46 4.93 -2.24
N SER A 87 6.55 5.65 -1.93
CA SER A 87 7.33 6.40 -2.91
C SER A 87 8.57 5.65 -3.44
N LEU A 88 8.92 4.51 -2.84
CA LEU A 88 10.11 3.73 -3.19
C LEU A 88 10.18 3.37 -4.68
N ASN A 89 9.06 2.92 -5.25
CA ASN A 89 8.93 2.52 -6.65
C ASN A 89 8.17 3.57 -7.48
N LEU A 90 8.15 4.83 -7.04
CA LEU A 90 7.46 5.92 -7.75
C LEU A 90 8.21 6.34 -9.01
N ASP A 91 7.53 6.24 -10.15
CA ASP A 91 7.99 6.73 -11.45
C ASP A 91 6.95 7.64 -12.12
N THR A 92 7.15 7.94 -13.41
CA THR A 92 6.27 8.83 -14.19
C THR A 92 4.87 8.26 -14.43
N SER A 93 4.69 6.94 -14.29
CA SER A 93 3.43 6.23 -14.54
C SER A 93 2.63 5.99 -13.26
N GLY A 94 3.32 5.79 -12.13
CA GLY A 94 2.69 5.46 -10.87
C GLY A 94 3.66 4.93 -9.83
N THR A 95 3.11 4.24 -8.83
CA THR A 95 3.86 3.50 -7.82
C THR A 95 3.20 2.15 -7.53
N VAL A 96 4.01 1.20 -7.07
CA VAL A 96 3.56 -0.11 -6.60
C VAL A 96 4.22 -0.40 -5.26
N PHE A 97 3.40 -0.84 -4.30
CA PHE A 97 3.87 -1.25 -2.99
C PHE A 97 3.03 -2.38 -2.42
N HIS A 98 3.56 -3.00 -1.36
CA HIS A 98 3.03 -4.23 -0.79
C HIS A 98 2.76 -4.07 0.71
N ILE A 99 1.66 -4.65 1.18
CA ILE A 99 1.37 -4.77 2.62
C ILE A 99 1.13 -6.23 3.01
N SER A 100 1.46 -6.56 4.26
CA SER A 100 1.29 -7.91 4.80
C SER A 100 -0.19 -8.30 4.91
N ARG A 101 -0.55 -9.45 4.32
CA ARG A 101 -1.91 -10.02 4.44
C ARG A 101 -2.24 -10.47 5.87
N GLN A 102 -1.24 -10.95 6.61
CA GLN A 102 -1.41 -11.33 8.02
C GLN A 102 -1.69 -10.13 8.92
N ALA A 103 -0.98 -9.01 8.72
CA ALA A 103 -1.28 -7.78 9.44
C ALA A 103 -2.67 -7.25 9.08
N ALA A 104 -3.01 -7.31 7.79
CA ALA A 104 -4.30 -6.88 7.26
C ALA A 104 -5.47 -7.65 7.88
N LEU A 105 -5.32 -8.98 8.07
CA LEU A 105 -6.32 -9.81 8.74
C LEU A 105 -6.58 -9.36 10.19
N ALA A 106 -5.57 -8.84 10.89
CA ALA A 106 -5.72 -8.22 12.22
C ALA A 106 -6.20 -6.75 12.16
N GLY A 107 -6.57 -6.26 10.98
CA GLY A 107 -7.01 -4.88 10.74
C GLY A 107 -5.88 -3.85 10.76
N LYS A 108 -4.61 -4.29 10.70
CA LYS A 108 -3.40 -3.46 10.78
C LYS A 108 -2.74 -3.32 9.41
N VAL A 109 -2.04 -2.21 9.20
CA VAL A 109 -1.20 -2.03 8.01
C VAL A 109 0.26 -2.20 8.41
N ALA A 110 0.95 -3.12 7.74
CA ALA A 110 2.40 -3.29 7.81
C ALA A 110 2.93 -3.43 6.39
N PHE A 111 3.83 -2.55 5.97
CA PHE A 111 4.46 -2.62 4.66
C PHE A 111 5.37 -3.85 4.58
N ALA A 112 5.27 -4.61 3.50
CA ALA A 112 6.21 -5.68 3.21
C ALA A 112 7.45 -5.04 2.57
N ILE A 113 8.63 -5.45 3.01
CA ILE A 113 9.89 -4.98 2.45
C ILE A 113 10.12 -5.77 1.15
N ASP A 114 10.50 -5.07 0.08
CA ASP A 114 10.86 -5.69 -1.19
C ASP A 114 11.97 -6.74 -0.96
N ASP A 115 11.94 -7.83 -1.74
CA ASP A 115 12.77 -9.04 -1.65
C ASP A 115 12.42 -10.09 -0.56
N LYS A 116 11.40 -9.85 0.27
CA LYS A 116 10.89 -10.88 1.19
C LYS A 116 9.38 -11.02 1.09
N GLU A 117 8.91 -12.14 0.56
CA GLU A 117 7.51 -12.51 0.69
C GLU A 117 7.23 -12.91 2.15
N PRO A 118 6.42 -12.15 2.89
CA PRO A 118 6.02 -12.53 4.23
C PRO A 118 5.22 -13.83 4.20
N LEU A 119 5.29 -14.58 5.31
CA LEU A 119 4.46 -15.76 5.49
C LEU A 119 2.99 -15.40 5.28
N GLY A 120 2.32 -16.14 4.41
CA GLY A 120 0.92 -15.91 4.10
C GLY A 120 0.71 -14.69 3.21
N GLY A 121 1.68 -14.28 2.38
CA GLY A 121 1.45 -13.43 1.20
C GLY A 121 1.23 -11.93 1.47
N VAL A 122 1.07 -11.19 0.38
CA VAL A 122 0.92 -9.74 0.36
C VAL A 122 -0.36 -9.29 -0.34
N ILE A 123 -0.77 -8.07 -0.04
CA ILE A 123 -1.72 -7.31 -0.83
C ILE A 123 -0.89 -6.29 -1.61
N THR A 124 -1.04 -6.29 -2.93
CA THR A 124 -0.38 -5.36 -3.85
C THR A 124 -1.32 -4.19 -4.10
N ILE A 125 -0.76 -2.97 -4.02
CA ILE A 125 -1.47 -1.74 -4.31
C ILE A 125 -0.69 -1.02 -5.40
N GLU A 126 -1.39 -0.73 -6.49
CA GLU A 126 -0.88 0.03 -7.64
C GLU A 126 -1.65 1.34 -7.74
N ILE A 127 -0.93 2.46 -7.78
CA ILE A 127 -1.53 3.78 -7.96
C ILE A 127 -0.89 4.42 -9.18
N GLY A 128 -1.71 4.80 -10.16
CA GLY A 128 -1.26 5.47 -11.38
C GLY A 128 -1.93 6.82 -11.59
N GLY A 129 -1.20 7.77 -12.16
CA GLY A 129 -1.70 9.10 -12.51
C GLY A 129 -0.65 10.20 -12.36
N GLU A 130 -0.90 11.34 -13.02
CA GLU A 130 -0.03 12.52 -12.93
C GLU A 130 -0.17 13.22 -11.57
N GLY A 131 0.92 13.79 -11.07
CA GLY A 131 0.92 14.49 -9.77
C GLY A 131 0.86 13.57 -8.56
N LEU A 132 1.20 12.29 -8.72
CA LEU A 132 1.16 11.30 -7.64
C LEU A 132 2.14 11.63 -6.51
N GLU A 133 3.30 12.21 -6.82
CA GLU A 133 4.30 12.65 -5.83
C GLU A 133 3.69 13.62 -4.81
N ASP A 134 3.12 14.73 -5.30
CA ASP A 134 2.46 15.74 -4.46
C ASP A 134 1.29 15.16 -3.67
N TRP A 135 0.53 14.24 -4.28
CA TRP A 135 -0.59 13.59 -3.62
C TRP A 135 -0.10 12.66 -2.48
N LEU A 136 0.99 11.91 -2.67
CA LEU A 136 1.58 11.06 -1.63
C LEU A 136 2.06 11.90 -0.44
N GLU A 137 2.70 13.04 -0.69
CA GLU A 137 3.11 13.96 0.37
C GLU A 137 1.89 14.49 1.15
N ALA A 138 0.85 14.92 0.44
CA ALA A 138 -0.38 15.43 1.06
C ALA A 138 -1.13 14.34 1.84
N ALA A 139 -1.22 13.13 1.31
CA ALA A 139 -1.90 11.98 1.93
C ALA A 139 -1.17 11.47 3.18
N THR A 140 0.15 11.61 3.23
CA THR A 140 0.98 11.18 4.35
C THR A 140 1.35 12.31 5.32
N TRP A 141 0.88 13.54 5.09
CA TRP A 141 1.23 14.67 5.94
C TRP A 141 0.70 14.52 7.38
N HIS A 142 1.50 14.93 8.36
CA HIS A 142 1.09 15.06 9.77
C HIS A 142 1.85 16.19 10.46
N GLU A 143 1.32 16.67 11.59
CA GLU A 143 1.84 17.82 12.37
C GLU A 143 3.32 17.71 12.79
N GLY A 144 3.85 16.48 12.89
CA GLY A 144 5.27 16.27 13.18
C GLY A 144 6.19 16.84 12.11
N ARG A 145 5.71 16.96 10.87
CA ARG A 145 6.46 17.52 9.73
C ARG A 145 6.52 19.04 9.72
N ASP A 146 5.74 19.74 10.56
CA ASP A 146 5.89 21.19 10.74
C ASP A 146 7.25 21.53 11.37
N TYR A 147 7.82 20.59 12.14
CA TYR A 147 9.11 20.74 12.82
C TYR A 147 10.25 20.04 12.08
N ILE A 148 9.99 18.88 11.44
CA ILE A 148 10.97 18.13 10.65
C ILE A 148 10.33 17.80 9.28
N PRO A 149 10.50 18.66 8.26
CA PRO A 149 9.95 18.42 6.95
C PRO A 149 10.49 17.11 6.34
N ARG A 150 9.63 16.37 5.63
CA ARG A 150 10.02 15.25 4.75
C ARG A 150 9.30 15.38 3.41
N LYS A 151 10.02 15.08 2.34
CA LYS A 151 9.55 15.01 0.96
C LYS A 151 9.81 13.63 0.37
N VAL A 152 9.09 13.33 -0.70
CA VAL A 152 9.39 12.16 -1.53
C VAL A 152 10.86 12.22 -1.98
N ARG A 153 11.58 11.09 -1.89
CA ARG A 153 13.01 10.97 -2.24
C ARG A 153 13.98 11.76 -1.34
N ASP A 154 13.57 12.24 -0.17
CA ASP A 154 14.53 12.85 0.78
C ASP A 154 15.63 11.86 1.19
N ASP A 155 15.35 10.55 1.27
CA ASP A 155 16.38 9.54 1.60
C ASP A 155 17.42 9.32 0.48
N LEU A 156 17.12 9.69 -0.77
CA LEU A 156 18.11 9.67 -1.87
C LEU A 156 19.12 10.83 -1.77
N SER A 157 18.88 11.78 -0.87
CA SER A 157 19.83 12.85 -0.58
C SER A 157 21.02 12.38 0.27
N MET A 158 21.03 11.11 0.73
CA MET A 158 22.16 10.51 1.46
C MET A 158 22.57 9.18 0.82
N ASP A 159 23.87 8.96 0.64
CA ASP A 159 24.38 7.68 0.15
C ASP A 159 24.33 6.59 1.23
N ALA A 160 24.64 5.33 0.88
CA ALA A 160 24.68 4.21 1.82
C ALA A 160 25.72 4.38 2.96
N SER A 161 26.55 5.42 2.90
CA SER A 161 27.53 5.81 3.92
C SER A 161 27.02 6.91 4.84
N GLY A 162 25.85 7.50 4.55
CA GLY A 162 25.28 8.64 5.29
C GLY A 162 25.85 9.99 4.88
N GLU A 163 26.51 10.09 3.72
CA GLU A 163 27.02 11.35 3.19
C GLU A 163 25.98 12.04 2.30
N PRO A 164 25.80 13.38 2.39
CA PRO A 164 24.87 14.10 1.53
C PRO A 164 25.27 14.02 0.05
N THR A 165 24.38 13.54 -0.80
CA THR A 165 24.56 13.50 -2.25
C THR A 165 24.29 14.88 -2.83
N ALA A 166 25.30 15.75 -2.87
CA ALA A 166 25.23 17.01 -3.63
C ALA A 166 25.37 16.71 -5.13
N TRP A 167 24.43 17.20 -5.95
CA TRP A 167 24.48 17.04 -7.41
C TRP A 167 25.78 17.63 -7.97
N HIS A 168 26.46 16.88 -8.84
CA HIS A 168 27.62 17.32 -9.62
C HIS A 168 27.27 17.43 -11.10
#